data_AF-A0A966WKU9-F1
#
_entry.id   AF-A0A966WKU9-F1
#
_cell.length_a   1.000
_cell.length_b   1.000
_cell.length_c   1.000
_cell.angle_alpha   90.00
_cell.angle_beta   90.00
_cell.angle_gamma   90.00
#
_symmetry.space_group_name_H-M   'P 1'
#
loop_
_entity.id
_entity.type
_entity.pdbx_description
1 polymer ?
#
loop_
_entity_poly.entity_id
_entity_poly.type
_entity_poly.pdbx_seq_one_letter_code
_entity_poly.pdbx_strand_id
1 'polypeptide(L)' 'EVLFVSSNSWDALGATWFGFKSFWVNRQGLPFETLGPRPSYSGSSLRDILPLL' A
#
# COMPACT_ATOMS: atom_id res chain seq x y z
N GLU A 1 -7.66 -7.48 -13.26
CA GLU A 1 -7.52 -6.85 -11.93
C GLU A 1 -6.05 -6.50 -11.70
N VAL A 2 -5.72 -5.39 -11.02
CA VAL A 2 -4.33 -4.90 -10.82
C VAL A 2 -4.10 -4.58 -9.34
N LEU A 3 -2.99 -5.05 -8.79
CA LEU A 3 -2.48 -4.65 -7.48
C LEU A 3 -1.42 -3.56 -7.67
N PHE A 4 -1.69 -2.35 -7.18
CA PHE A 4 -0.73 -1.26 -7.18
C PHE A 4 0.21 -1.36 -5.98
N VAL A 5 1.52 -1.39 -6.21
CA VAL A 5 2.53 -1.55 -5.15
C VAL A 5 3.44 -0.34 -5.12
N SER A 6 3.53 0.33 -3.96
CA SER A 6 4.44 1.46 -3.78
C SER A 6 5.07 1.44 -2.38
N SER A 7 6.31 1.94 -2.27
CA SER A 7 6.95 2.20 -0.97
C SER A 7 6.63 3.58 -0.41
N ASN A 8 6.06 4.46 -1.22
CA ASN A 8 5.63 5.78 -0.78
C ASN A 8 4.18 5.70 -0.28
N SER A 9 3.94 6.15 0.95
CA SER A 9 2.62 6.13 1.60
C SER A 9 1.59 6.97 0.84
N TRP A 10 1.96 8.18 0.41
CA TRP A 10 1.10 9.08 -0.36
C TRP A 10 0.70 8.51 -1.73
N ASP A 11 1.57 7.73 -2.36
CA ASP A 11 1.34 7.13 -3.67
C ASP A 11 0.42 5.91 -3.57
N ALA A 12 0.65 5.04 -2.57
CA ALA A 12 -0.26 3.93 -2.27
C ALA A 12 -1.66 4.44 -1.87
N LEU A 13 -1.73 5.54 -1.11
CA LEU A 13 -2.99 6.21 -0.79
C LEU A 13 -3.67 6.78 -2.05
N GLY A 14 -2.94 7.47 -2.92
CA GLY A 14 -3.46 7.99 -4.19
C GLY A 14 -4.02 6.89 -5.09
N ALA A 15 -3.33 5.75 -5.21
CA ALA A 15 -3.82 4.59 -5.95
C ALA A 15 -5.11 4.01 -5.34
N THR A 16 -5.24 4.06 -4.02
CA THR A 16 -6.47 3.64 -3.32
C THR A 16 -7.63 4.56 -3.64
N TRP A 17 -7.42 5.88 -3.63
CA TRP A 17 -8.43 6.85 -4.06
C TRP A 17 -8.86 6.66 -5.51
N PHE A 18 -7.92 6.34 -6.39
CA PHE A 18 -8.23 6.05 -7.79
C PHE A 18 -9.12 4.82 -7.96
N GLY A 19 -9.04 3.85 -7.03
CA GLY A 19 -9.84 2.63 -7.03
C GLY A 19 -9.05 1.35 -7.29
N PHE A 20 -7.71 1.39 -7.27
CA PHE A 20 -6.90 0.16 -7.26
C PHE A 20 -6.94 -0.50 -5.88
N LYS A 21 -6.78 -1.83 -5.86
CA LYS A 21 -6.22 -2.49 -4.67
C LYS A 21 -4.76 -2.07 -4.55
N SER A 22 -4.37 -1.59 -3.39
CA SER A 22 -3.03 -1.05 -3.16
C SER A 22 -2.29 -1.79 -2.05
N PHE A 23 -0.98 -1.93 -2.21
CA PHE A 23 -0.07 -2.48 -1.22
C PHE A 23 1.02 -1.45 -0.91
N TRP A 24 1.08 -1.00 0.35
CA TRP A 24 2.15 -0.12 0.82
C TRP A 24 3.30 -0.92 1.44
N VAL A 25 4.49 -0.84 0.82
CA VAL A 25 5.71 -1.46 1.34
C VAL A 25 6.41 -0.51 2.31
N ASN A 26 6.07 -0.62 3.59
CA ASN A 26 6.59 0.18 4.68
C ASN A 26 7.74 -0.55 5.42
N ARG A 27 8.95 -0.49 4.87
CA ARG A 27 10.15 -1.09 5.50
C ARG A 27 10.54 -0.47 6.83
N GLN A 28 10.14 0.79 7.05
CA GLN A 28 10.59 1.61 8.17
C GLN A 28 9.59 1.67 9.33
N GLY A 29 8.42 1.02 9.20
CA GLY A 29 7.37 1.07 10.23
C GLY A 29 6.82 2.48 10.45
N LEU A 30 6.83 3.33 9.42
CA LEU A 30 6.29 4.68 9.49
C LEU A 30 4.78 4.67 9.78
N PRO A 31 4.24 5.71 10.45
CA PRO A 31 2.79 5.86 10.59
C PRO A 31 2.12 6.03 9.23
N PHE A 32 0.83 5.70 9.15
CA PHE A 32 0.02 6.01 7.98
C PHE A 32 -0.08 7.53 7.76
N GLU A 33 -0.40 7.91 6.52
CA GLU A 33 -0.82 9.27 6.21
C GLU A 33 -2.02 9.68 7.07
N THR A 34 -2.10 10.97 7.39
CA THR A 34 -3.22 11.55 8.12
C THR A 34 -4.49 11.62 7.28
N LEU A 35 -4.33 11.64 5.95
CA LEU A 35 -5.43 11.54 5.00
C LEU A 35 -5.88 10.08 4.86
N GLY A 36 -7.18 9.85 4.72
CA GLY A 36 -7.74 8.54 4.38
C GLY A 36 -8.16 8.47 2.91
N PRO A 37 -8.42 7.27 2.35
CA PRO A 37 -8.44 5.95 2.97
C PRO A 37 -7.04 5.33 3.09
N ARG A 38 -6.90 4.30 3.93
CA ARG A 38 -5.66 3.54 4.02
C ARG A 38 -5.49 2.63 2.79
N PRO A 39 -4.24 2.29 2.41
CA PRO A 39 -3.97 1.25 1.44
C PRO A 39 -4.68 -0.06 1.78
N SER A 40 -5.07 -0.83 0.77
CA SER A 40 -5.78 -2.11 0.98
C SER A 40 -4.96 -3.09 1.80
N TYR A 41 -3.64 -3.06 1.61
CA TYR A 41 -2.67 -3.89 2.29
C TYR A 41 -1.42 -3.07 2.63
N SER A 42 -0.67 -3.53 3.63
CA SER A 42 0.65 -2.99 3.93
C SER A 42 1.54 -4.07 4.50
N GLY A 43 2.84 -4.00 4.21
CA GLY A 43 3.82 -4.90 4.78
C GLY A 43 5.21 -4.30 4.78
N SER A 44 6.14 -5.00 5.40
CA SER A 44 7.52 -4.57 5.55
C SER A 44 8.41 -4.97 4.38
N SER A 45 7.96 -5.88 3.51
CA SER A 45 8.75 -6.37 2.38
C SER A 45 7.87 -6.77 1.19
N LEU A 46 8.48 -6.97 0.01
CA LEU A 46 7.76 -7.51 -1.14
C LEU A 46 7.34 -8.98 -0.95
N ARG A 47 7.93 -9.70 0.02
CA ARG A 47 7.53 -11.08 0.32
C ARG A 47 6.13 -11.13 0.93
N ASP A 48 5.72 -10.04 1.58
CA ASP A 48 4.41 -9.92 2.22
C ASP A 48 3.27 -9.81 1.18
N ILE A 49 3.60 -9.72 -0.12
CA ILE A 49 2.66 -9.77 -1.24
C ILE A 49 2.33 -11.21 -1.63
N LEU A 50 3.20 -12.19 -1.36
CA LEU A 50 2.99 -13.58 -1.80
C LEU A 50 1.65 -14.19 -1.35
N PRO A 51 1.12 -13.92 -0.14
CA PRO A 51 -0.20 -14.41 0.27
C PRO A 51 -1.39 -13.74 -0.44
N LEU A 52 -1.16 -12.70 -1.25
CA LEU A 52 -2.17 -11.95 -2.00
C LEU A 52 -2.28 -12.36 -3.47
N LEU A 53 -1.39 -13.25 -3.93
CA LEU A 53 -1.47 -13.93 -5.23
C LEU A 53 -2.48 -15.08 -5.15
#